data_AF-A0A2G5VDF2-F1
#
_entry.id   AF-A0A2G5VDF2-F1
#
_cell.length_a   1.000
_cell.length_b   1.000
_cell.length_c   1.000
_cell.angle_alpha   90.00
_cell.angle_beta   90.00
_cell.angle_gamma   90.00
#
_symmetry.space_group_name_H-M   'P 1'
#
loop_
_entity.id
_entity.type
_entity.pdbx_description
1 polymer ?
#
loop_
_entity_poly.entity_id
_entity_poly.type
_entity_poly.pdbx_seq_one_letter_code
_entity_poly.pdbx_strand_id
1 'polypeptide(L)'
;MTSSLSKISNVLFRKKTFEGGSHLNSQMKRCLTILDVMFIAIGHMIGAGIYVLTGSVVRNQAGPAIILSFIFSGFAALLSAFSYAEFGARFPRAGSAYTYSYVGMGEIWAFIVGWTVPLEYMIGNAAVARSWSGYFDSLVYKSVSNWTLEHVGHLSDGKGFFAKYPDFLAFVLLFIVAVAVAMGSKFSANVNTSFVVLNLAVCNIYK
;
A
#
# COMPACT_ATOMS: atom_id res chain seq x y z
N MET A 1 41.43 -17.21 -6.19
CA MET A 1 39.97 -17.18 -6.48
C MET A 1 39.10 -17.30 -5.22
N THR A 2 39.45 -18.12 -4.23
CA THR A 2 38.72 -18.31 -2.97
C THR A 2 38.60 -17.06 -2.07
N SER A 3 39.62 -16.19 -2.07
CA SER A 3 39.62 -14.92 -1.29
C SER A 3 38.59 -13.88 -1.79
N SER A 4 38.22 -13.92 -3.07
CA SER A 4 37.24 -12.98 -3.63
C SER A 4 35.80 -13.38 -3.28
N LEU A 5 35.52 -14.68 -3.25
CA LEU A 5 34.19 -15.22 -2.90
C LEU A 5 33.87 -14.99 -1.41
N SER A 6 34.85 -15.09 -0.52
CA SER A 6 34.65 -14.79 0.91
C SER A 6 34.42 -13.30 1.17
N LYS A 7 35.09 -12.40 0.42
CA LYS A 7 34.83 -10.95 0.48
C LYS A 7 33.42 -10.61 0.01
N ILE A 8 32.97 -11.20 -1.11
CA ILE A 8 31.62 -10.98 -1.63
C ILE A 8 30.57 -11.51 -0.65
N SER A 9 30.78 -12.69 -0.06
CA SER A 9 29.89 -13.22 0.99
C SER A 9 29.81 -12.30 2.21
N ASN A 10 30.95 -11.79 2.70
CA ASN A 10 30.97 -10.88 3.85
C ASN A 10 30.30 -9.52 3.57
N VAL A 11 30.30 -9.06 2.31
CA VAL A 11 29.55 -7.86 1.89
C VAL A 11 28.05 -8.16 1.80
N LEU A 12 27.67 -9.29 1.19
CA LEU A 12 26.26 -9.70 1.02
C LEU A 12 25.54 -10.01 2.34
N PHE A 13 26.26 -10.48 3.35
CA PHE A 13 25.72 -10.80 4.68
C PHE A 13 26.04 -9.73 5.74
N ARG A 14 26.55 -8.57 5.33
CA ARG A 14 26.82 -7.48 6.26
C ARG A 14 25.51 -7.03 6.92
N LYS A 15 25.51 -6.98 8.25
CA LYS A 15 24.43 -6.41 9.05
C LYS A 15 24.87 -5.02 9.52
N LYS A 16 23.96 -4.05 9.58
CA LYS A 16 24.27 -2.77 10.25
C LYS A 16 24.29 -3.03 11.73
N THR A 17 25.45 -2.88 12.35
CA THR A 17 25.56 -2.62 13.78
C THR A 17 25.22 -1.15 14.00
N PHE A 18 24.17 -0.90 14.76
CA PHE A 18 23.83 0.44 15.20
C PHE A 18 24.58 0.72 16.50
N GLU A 19 25.79 1.27 16.40
CA GLU A 19 26.46 1.84 17.56
C GLU A 19 25.72 3.08 18.07
N GLY A 20 25.76 3.25 19.39
CA GLY A 20 24.77 3.98 20.16
C GLY A 20 24.69 5.50 19.96
N GLY A 21 23.55 6.05 20.37
CA GLY A 21 23.42 7.43 20.86
C GLY A 21 23.13 8.53 19.84
N SER A 22 23.73 8.54 18.66
CA SER A 22 23.79 9.78 17.84
C SER A 22 22.65 10.00 16.82
N HIS A 23 21.83 8.98 16.51
CA HIS A 23 20.91 9.00 15.36
C HIS A 23 19.40 9.06 15.69
N LEU A 24 19.02 9.30 16.96
CA LEU A 24 17.63 9.60 17.34
C LEU A 24 17.19 11.03 16.95
N ASN A 25 18.12 11.86 16.46
CA ASN A 25 17.85 13.20 15.96
C ASN A 25 17.19 13.16 14.58
N SER A 26 15.92 12.77 14.54
CA SER A 26 15.05 13.12 13.41
C SER A 26 14.87 14.63 13.38
N GLN A 27 15.27 15.30 12.30
CA GLN A 27 14.99 16.72 12.08
C GLN A 27 13.50 17.01 11.83
N MET A 28 12.67 15.97 11.68
CA MET A 28 11.22 16.13 11.55
C MET A 28 10.58 16.36 12.92
N LYS A 29 9.77 17.42 13.01
CA LYS A 29 8.91 17.66 14.18
C LYS A 29 7.95 16.48 14.36
N ARG A 30 7.94 15.89 15.55
CA ARG A 30 6.88 14.94 15.95
C ARG A 30 5.55 15.69 15.97
N CYS A 31 4.75 15.45 14.95
CA CYS A 31 3.46 16.11 14.74
C CYS A 31 2.28 15.13 14.76
N LEU A 32 2.55 13.84 14.97
CA LEU A 32 1.60 12.75 14.84
C LEU A 32 1.37 12.10 16.19
N THR A 33 0.11 12.04 16.61
CA THR A 33 -0.32 11.39 17.86
C THR A 33 -0.59 9.90 17.60
N ILE A 34 -0.65 9.10 18.66
CA ILE A 34 -1.00 7.66 18.57
C ILE A 34 -2.33 7.47 17.84
N LEU A 35 -3.32 8.32 18.11
CA LEU A 35 -4.61 8.28 17.44
C LEU A 35 -4.48 8.58 15.94
N ASP A 36 -3.67 9.56 15.56
CA ASP A 36 -3.43 9.89 14.15
C ASP A 36 -2.79 8.71 13.41
N VAL A 37 -1.82 8.04 14.03
CA VAL A 37 -1.18 6.84 13.48
C VAL A 37 -2.18 5.68 13.34
N MET A 38 -3.05 5.48 14.33
CA MET A 38 -4.11 4.47 14.28
C MET A 38 -5.10 4.74 13.15
N PHE A 39 -5.55 5.98 12.99
CA PHE A 39 -6.43 6.35 11.88
C PHE A 39 -5.74 6.18 10.52
N ILE A 40 -4.46 6.53 10.39
CA ILE A 40 -3.68 6.25 9.18
C ILE A 40 -3.64 4.75 8.87
N ALA A 41 -3.40 3.90 9.87
CA ALA A 41 -3.41 2.46 9.67
C ALA A 41 -4.79 1.95 9.21
N ILE A 42 -5.87 2.37 9.86
CA ILE A 42 -7.24 1.98 9.50
C ILE A 42 -7.60 2.45 8.09
N GLY A 43 -7.24 3.69 7.74
CA GLY A 43 -7.47 4.24 6.39
C GLY A 43 -6.75 3.49 5.30
N HIS A 44 -5.54 3.00 5.59
CA HIS A 44 -4.79 2.18 4.64
C HIS A 44 -5.39 0.78 4.47
N MET A 45 -6.03 0.23 5.52
CA MET A 45 -6.70 -1.08 5.46
C MET A 45 -8.08 -1.01 4.75
N ILE A 46 -8.86 0.03 5.00
CA ILE A 46 -10.19 0.22 4.41
C ILE A 46 -10.03 0.94 3.05
N GLY A 47 -9.67 0.17 2.03
CA GLY A 47 -9.49 0.66 0.66
C GLY A 47 -10.58 0.20 -0.31
N ALA A 48 -10.43 0.57 -1.58
CA ALA A 48 -11.32 0.14 -2.67
C ALA A 48 -11.42 -1.39 -2.82
N GLY A 49 -10.43 -2.14 -2.32
CA GLY A 49 -10.42 -3.60 -2.33
C GLY A 49 -11.63 -4.22 -1.64
N ILE A 50 -12.03 -3.72 -0.46
CA ILE A 50 -13.18 -4.32 0.25
C ILE A 50 -14.51 -4.05 -0.45
N TYR A 51 -14.65 -2.91 -1.13
CA TYR A 51 -15.89 -2.51 -1.79
C TYR A 51 -16.05 -3.14 -3.19
N VAL A 52 -14.96 -3.22 -3.96
CA VAL A 52 -15.01 -3.68 -5.36
C VAL A 52 -14.60 -5.14 -5.48
N LEU A 53 -13.50 -5.54 -4.85
CA LEU A 53 -12.91 -6.85 -5.06
C LEU A 53 -13.69 -7.94 -4.34
N THR A 54 -14.19 -7.66 -3.13
CA THR A 54 -15.01 -8.61 -2.36
C THR A 54 -16.21 -9.11 -3.16
N GLY A 55 -16.95 -8.21 -3.82
CA GLY A 55 -18.12 -8.60 -4.63
C GLY A 55 -17.75 -9.51 -5.81
N SER A 56 -16.61 -9.26 -6.46
CA SER A 56 -16.10 -10.12 -7.53
C SER A 56 -15.67 -11.50 -7.02
N VAL A 57 -15.00 -11.56 -5.86
CA VAL A 57 -14.55 -12.82 -5.25
C VAL A 57 -15.75 -13.66 -4.78
N VAL A 58 -16.78 -13.03 -4.19
CA VAL A 58 -18.03 -13.71 -3.83
C VAL A 58 -18.68 -14.32 -5.08
N ARG A 59 -18.83 -13.53 -6.15
CA ARG A 59 -19.52 -13.99 -7.37
C ARG A 59 -18.75 -15.09 -8.12
N ASN A 60 -17.43 -14.98 -8.21
CA ASN A 60 -16.64 -15.80 -9.15
C ASN A 60 -15.82 -16.92 -8.51
N GLN A 61 -15.57 -16.89 -7.20
CA GLN A 61 -14.64 -17.82 -6.55
C GLN A 61 -15.23 -18.50 -5.31
N ALA A 62 -15.57 -17.73 -4.26
CA ALA A 62 -15.81 -18.28 -2.93
C ALA A 62 -17.30 -18.43 -2.57
N GLY A 63 -18.19 -17.68 -3.22
CA GLY A 63 -19.60 -17.67 -2.83
C GLY A 63 -19.80 -17.25 -1.36
N PRO A 64 -20.78 -17.82 -0.65
CA PRO A 64 -21.01 -17.54 0.77
C PRO A 64 -19.84 -17.93 1.69
N ALA A 65 -18.94 -18.81 1.24
CA ALA A 65 -17.80 -19.28 2.03
C ALA A 65 -16.66 -18.27 2.14
N ILE A 66 -16.77 -17.08 1.53
CA ILE A 66 -15.77 -16.00 1.60
C ILE A 66 -15.42 -15.61 3.04
N ILE A 67 -16.36 -15.78 3.98
CA ILE A 67 -16.17 -15.47 5.40
C ILE A 67 -15.02 -16.31 5.97
N LEU A 68 -14.93 -17.60 5.60
CA LEU A 68 -13.83 -18.46 6.05
C LEU A 68 -12.49 -17.97 5.51
N SER A 69 -12.43 -17.56 4.24
CA SER A 69 -11.22 -16.98 3.65
C SER A 69 -10.77 -15.72 4.36
N PHE A 70 -11.71 -14.83 4.75
CA PHE A 70 -11.40 -13.64 5.53
C PHE A 70 -10.90 -13.96 6.94
N ILE A 71 -11.46 -14.97 7.60
CA ILE A 71 -11.01 -15.40 8.94
C ILE A 71 -9.56 -15.89 8.88
N PHE A 72 -9.23 -16.78 7.94
CA PHE A 72 -7.86 -17.27 7.77
C PHE A 72 -6.87 -16.17 7.39
N SER A 73 -7.26 -15.29 6.46
CA SER A 73 -6.43 -14.14 6.07
C SER A 73 -6.21 -13.17 7.24
N GLY A 74 -7.26 -12.88 8.01
CA GLY A 74 -7.18 -12.03 9.19
C GLY A 74 -6.27 -12.61 10.27
N PHE A 75 -6.32 -13.92 10.51
CA PHE A 75 -5.42 -14.59 11.45
C PHE A 75 -3.95 -14.50 11.02
N ALA A 76 -3.66 -14.74 9.74
CA ALA A 76 -2.30 -14.58 9.19
C ALA A 76 -1.79 -13.12 9.28
N ALA A 77 -2.67 -12.15 9.04
CA ALA A 77 -2.36 -10.73 9.18
C ALA A 77 -2.09 -10.33 10.64
N LEU A 78 -2.83 -10.89 11.60
CA LEU A 78 -2.62 -10.65 13.03
C LEU A 78 -1.25 -11.16 13.52
N LEU A 79 -0.88 -12.39 13.12
CA LEU A 79 0.45 -12.94 13.45
C LEU A 79 1.57 -12.07 12.88
N SER A 80 1.39 -11.61 11.63
CA SER A 80 2.33 -10.68 11.00
C SER A 80 2.40 -9.36 11.77
N ALA A 81 1.26 -8.78 12.16
CA ALA A 81 1.20 -7.54 12.93
C ALA A 81 1.93 -7.65 14.28
N PHE A 82 1.81 -8.78 14.99
CA PHE A 82 2.57 -9.01 16.22
C PHE A 82 4.08 -9.07 16.00
N SER A 83 4.55 -9.73 14.95
CA SER A 83 5.98 -9.72 14.61
C SER A 83 6.49 -8.30 14.30
N TYR A 84 5.71 -7.50 13.57
CA TYR A 84 6.05 -6.10 13.28
C TYR A 84 6.01 -5.22 14.52
N ALA A 85 5.10 -5.48 15.46
CA ALA A 85 5.03 -4.77 16.73
C ALA A 85 6.28 -5.05 17.59
N GLU A 86 6.76 -6.29 17.64
CA GLU A 86 8.01 -6.65 18.32
C GLU A 86 9.22 -5.94 17.70
N PHE A 87 9.32 -5.93 16.36
CA PHE A 87 10.40 -5.21 15.67
C PHE A 87 10.33 -3.70 15.89
N GLY A 88 9.13 -3.11 15.87
CA GLY A 88 8.93 -1.67 16.11
C GLY A 88 9.28 -1.26 17.55
N ALA A 89 8.95 -2.09 18.53
CA ALA A 89 9.33 -1.87 19.94
C ALA A 89 10.85 -2.02 20.15
N ARG A 90 11.48 -2.98 19.48
CA ARG A 90 12.91 -3.27 19.60
C ARG A 90 13.79 -2.27 18.86
N PHE A 91 13.30 -1.71 17.75
CA PHE A 91 14.02 -0.76 16.91
C PHE A 91 13.18 0.51 16.70
N PRO A 92 13.13 1.44 17.68
CA PRO A 92 12.33 2.66 17.64
C PRO A 92 12.97 3.72 16.72
N ARG A 93 13.09 3.39 15.42
CA ARG A 93 13.68 4.22 14.38
C ARG A 93 12.69 4.35 13.23
N ALA A 94 12.69 5.50 12.56
CA ALA A 94 11.94 5.67 11.32
C ALA A 94 12.54 4.74 10.25
N GLY A 95 11.90 3.58 10.04
CA GLY A 95 12.33 2.55 9.10
C GLY A 95 11.17 1.63 8.75
N SER A 96 11.10 1.22 7.48
CA SER A 96 10.13 0.23 6.99
C SER A 96 10.75 -1.17 7.01
N ALA A 97 10.08 -2.17 6.44
CA ALA A 97 10.51 -3.58 6.35
C ALA A 97 11.98 -3.74 5.92
N TYR A 98 12.48 -2.86 5.03
CA TYR A 98 13.89 -2.80 4.64
C TYR A 98 14.85 -2.71 5.83
N THR A 99 14.60 -1.79 6.77
CA THR A 99 15.47 -1.57 7.92
C THR A 99 15.44 -2.77 8.86
N TYR A 100 14.29 -3.41 9.04
CA TYR A 100 14.17 -4.61 9.87
C TYR A 100 14.91 -5.80 9.24
N SER A 101 14.78 -6.01 7.93
CA SER A 101 15.51 -7.06 7.21
C SER A 101 17.03 -6.84 7.21
N TYR A 102 17.48 -5.59 7.10
CA TYR A 102 18.91 -5.26 7.12
C TYR A 102 19.55 -5.56 8.49
N VAL A 103 18.79 -5.39 9.57
CA VAL A 103 19.27 -5.69 10.94
C VAL A 103 19.19 -7.17 11.25
N GLY A 104 18.09 -7.84 10.87
CA GLY A 104 17.86 -9.24 11.20
C GLY A 104 18.63 -10.23 10.30
N MET A 105 18.55 -10.03 8.99
CA MET A 105 18.88 -11.05 7.99
C MET A 105 20.09 -10.70 7.11
N GLY A 106 20.49 -9.42 7.07
CA GLY A 106 21.66 -8.95 6.32
C GLY A 106 21.33 -8.27 4.99
N GLU A 107 22.37 -7.83 4.29
CA GLU A 107 22.28 -6.91 3.16
C GLU A 107 21.53 -7.48 1.94
N ILE A 108 21.68 -8.77 1.62
CA ILE A 108 20.98 -9.38 0.47
C ILE A 108 19.46 -9.41 0.63
N TRP A 109 18.98 -9.79 1.81
CA TRP A 109 17.54 -9.82 2.10
C TRP A 109 16.96 -8.42 2.18
N ALA A 110 17.71 -7.48 2.75
CA ALA A 110 17.33 -6.09 2.74
C ALA A 110 17.28 -5.53 1.31
N PHE A 111 18.22 -5.87 0.44
CA PHE A 111 18.21 -5.43 -0.95
C PHE A 111 16.98 -5.92 -1.71
N ILE A 112 16.62 -7.21 -1.53
CA ILE A 112 15.40 -7.78 -2.12
C ILE A 112 14.17 -7.02 -1.60
N VAL A 113 14.03 -6.88 -0.28
CA VAL A 113 12.89 -6.16 0.33
C VAL A 113 12.85 -4.68 -0.09
N GLY A 114 14.01 -4.05 -0.27
CA GLY A 114 14.15 -2.67 -0.72
C GLY A 114 13.63 -2.45 -2.14
N TRP A 115 13.71 -3.47 -3.00
CA TRP A 115 13.12 -3.42 -4.34
C TRP A 115 11.65 -3.85 -4.35
N THR A 116 11.26 -4.84 -3.55
CA THR A 116 9.87 -5.32 -3.57
C THR A 116 8.89 -4.30 -2.98
N VAL A 117 9.27 -3.61 -1.90
CA VAL A 117 8.36 -2.70 -1.18
C VAL A 117 7.90 -1.52 -2.06
N PRO A 118 8.77 -0.77 -2.77
CA PRO A 118 8.32 0.27 -3.68
C PRO A 118 7.47 -0.26 -4.83
N LEU A 119 7.83 -1.41 -5.41
CA LEU A 119 7.08 -2.04 -6.49
C LEU A 119 5.66 -2.44 -6.05
N GLU A 120 5.54 -3.00 -4.85
CA GLU A 120 4.26 -3.32 -4.22
C GLU A 120 3.40 -2.07 -4.04
N TYR A 121 3.97 -0.98 -3.51
CA TYR A 121 3.24 0.28 -3.38
C TYR A 121 2.82 0.87 -4.73
N MET A 122 3.65 0.78 -5.77
CA MET A 122 3.30 1.25 -7.12
C MET A 122 2.11 0.48 -7.69
N ILE A 123 2.15 -0.86 -7.58
CA ILE A 123 1.06 -1.73 -8.06
C ILE A 123 -0.22 -1.50 -7.26
N GLY A 124 -0.10 -1.37 -5.92
CA GLY A 124 -1.22 -1.10 -5.03
C GLY A 124 -1.91 0.22 -5.34
N ASN A 125 -1.14 1.30 -5.48
CA ASN A 125 -1.67 2.63 -5.81
C ASN A 125 -2.36 2.64 -7.18
N ALA A 126 -1.78 1.96 -8.18
CA ALA A 126 -2.39 1.83 -9.51
C ALA A 126 -3.71 1.05 -9.46
N ALA A 127 -3.76 -0.05 -8.69
CA ALA A 127 -4.97 -0.85 -8.51
C ALA A 127 -6.09 -0.06 -7.81
N VAL A 128 -5.76 0.72 -6.79
CA VAL A 128 -6.71 1.58 -6.08
C VAL A 128 -7.24 2.66 -7.02
N ALA A 129 -6.37 3.37 -7.75
CA ALA A 129 -6.78 4.40 -8.70
C ALA A 129 -7.72 3.86 -9.78
N ARG A 130 -7.42 2.68 -10.33
CA ARG A 130 -8.28 1.99 -11.30
C ARG A 130 -9.64 1.61 -10.71
N SER A 131 -9.67 1.17 -9.45
CA SER A 131 -10.92 0.80 -8.77
C SER A 131 -11.83 2.01 -8.57
N TRP A 132 -11.25 3.14 -8.17
CA TRP A 132 -11.96 4.42 -8.07
C TRP A 132 -12.44 4.93 -9.43
N SER A 133 -11.62 4.80 -10.47
CA SER A 133 -12.02 5.18 -11.82
C SER A 133 -13.22 4.37 -12.31
N GLY A 134 -13.19 3.05 -12.14
CA GLY A 134 -14.32 2.19 -12.47
C GLY A 134 -15.58 2.49 -11.67
N TYR A 135 -15.45 2.85 -10.39
CA TYR A 135 -16.59 3.26 -9.56
C TYR A 135 -17.20 4.58 -10.05
N PHE A 136 -16.37 5.59 -10.31
CA PHE A 136 -16.82 6.87 -10.83
C PHE A 136 -17.45 6.74 -12.23
N ASP A 137 -16.85 5.96 -13.12
CA ASP A 137 -17.39 5.68 -14.45
C ASP A 137 -18.77 5.00 -14.36
N SER A 138 -18.96 4.09 -13.40
CA SER A 138 -20.28 3.48 -13.13
C SER A 138 -21.32 4.50 -12.62
N LEU A 139 -20.91 5.53 -11.88
CA LEU A 139 -21.81 6.58 -11.40
C LEU A 139 -22.22 7.56 -12.51
N VAL A 140 -21.33 7.83 -13.48
CA VAL A 140 -21.60 8.72 -14.62
C VAL A 140 -22.06 7.92 -15.86
N TYR A 141 -22.77 6.80 -15.64
CA TYR A 141 -23.35 5.97 -16.71
C TYR A 141 -22.38 5.59 -17.84
N LYS A 142 -21.11 5.32 -17.51
CA LYS A 142 -20.02 4.97 -18.43
C LYS A 142 -19.63 6.05 -19.44
N SER A 143 -20.01 7.31 -19.21
CA SER A 143 -19.71 8.41 -20.11
C SER A 143 -18.21 8.62 -20.30
N VAL A 144 -17.39 8.41 -19.26
CA VAL A 144 -15.93 8.59 -19.31
C VAL A 144 -15.26 7.46 -20.09
N SER A 145 -15.66 6.21 -19.84
CA SER A 145 -15.20 5.04 -20.60
C SER A 145 -15.62 5.13 -22.06
N ASN A 146 -16.86 5.55 -22.36
CA ASN A 146 -17.35 5.69 -23.72
C ASN A 146 -16.62 6.80 -24.48
N TRP A 147 -16.42 7.97 -23.86
CA TRP A 147 -15.65 9.06 -24.46
C TRP A 147 -14.21 8.64 -24.79
N THR A 148 -13.57 7.91 -23.87
CA THR A 148 -12.21 7.40 -24.06
C THR A 148 -12.14 6.38 -25.19
N LEU A 149 -13.11 5.46 -25.27
CA LEU A 149 -13.19 4.47 -26.33
C LEU A 149 -13.48 5.10 -27.70
N GLU A 150 -14.29 6.16 -27.74
CA GLU A 150 -14.63 6.89 -28.97
C GLU A 150 -13.47 7.76 -29.50
N HIS A 151 -12.70 8.41 -28.63
CA HIS A 151 -11.64 9.34 -29.04
C HIS A 151 -10.23 8.75 -29.08
N VAL A 152 -9.95 7.74 -28.25
CA VAL A 152 -8.60 7.15 -28.10
C VAL A 152 -8.52 5.72 -28.63
N GLY A 153 -9.68 5.06 -28.80
CA GLY A 153 -9.77 3.73 -29.38
C GLY A 153 -9.46 2.59 -28.40
N HIS A 154 -9.58 1.35 -28.90
CA HIS A 154 -9.31 0.15 -28.14
C HIS A 154 -7.81 -0.16 -28.12
N LEU A 155 -7.25 -0.38 -26.94
CA LEU A 155 -5.83 -0.74 -26.78
C LEU A 155 -5.62 -2.27 -26.82
N SER A 156 -6.66 -3.05 -26.54
CA SER A 156 -6.66 -4.50 -26.49
C SER A 156 -8.09 -5.04 -26.45
N ASP A 157 -8.34 -6.23 -27.01
CA ASP A 157 -9.63 -6.94 -26.98
C ASP A 157 -10.03 -7.45 -25.56
N GLY A 158 -9.33 -7.01 -24.51
CA GLY A 158 -9.61 -7.37 -23.13
C GLY A 158 -9.18 -8.80 -22.75
N LYS A 159 -8.54 -9.54 -23.66
CA LYS A 159 -7.99 -10.89 -23.43
C LYS A 159 -6.45 -10.94 -23.40
N GLY A 160 -5.78 -9.78 -23.49
CA GLY A 160 -4.32 -9.64 -23.44
C GLY A 160 -3.81 -9.01 -22.14
N PHE A 161 -2.49 -8.87 -22.02
CA PHE A 161 -1.81 -8.21 -20.89
C PHE A 161 -2.23 -6.74 -20.71
N PHE A 162 -2.64 -6.08 -21.79
CA PHE A 162 -3.08 -4.68 -21.77
C PHE A 162 -4.57 -4.54 -21.47
N ALA A 163 -4.90 -3.49 -20.72
CA ALA A 163 -6.27 -3.09 -20.45
C ALA A 163 -7.03 -2.71 -21.72
N LYS A 164 -8.36 -2.85 -21.69
CA LYS A 164 -9.26 -2.55 -22.83
C LYS A 164 -9.09 -1.13 -23.39
N TYR A 165 -8.85 -0.16 -22.49
CA TYR A 165 -8.59 1.25 -22.83
C TYR A 165 -7.58 1.84 -21.82
N PRO A 166 -6.86 2.92 -22.20
CA PRO A 166 -6.00 3.64 -21.28
C PRO A 166 -6.86 4.50 -20.34
N ASP A 167 -6.73 4.28 -19.03
CA ASP A 167 -7.57 4.92 -18.02
C ASP A 167 -7.01 6.30 -17.64
N PHE A 168 -7.41 7.34 -18.40
CA PHE A 168 -6.99 8.72 -18.15
C PHE A 168 -7.50 9.27 -16.83
N LEU A 169 -8.69 8.84 -16.38
CA LEU A 169 -9.27 9.30 -15.13
C LEU A 169 -8.46 8.79 -13.93
N ALA A 170 -8.06 7.51 -13.95
CA ALA A 170 -7.15 6.98 -12.94
C ALA A 170 -5.80 7.73 -12.91
N PHE A 171 -5.26 8.10 -14.07
CA PHE A 171 -4.02 8.89 -14.16
C PHE A 171 -4.17 10.28 -13.54
N VAL A 172 -5.25 11.00 -13.85
CA VAL A 172 -5.52 12.33 -13.27
C VAL A 172 -5.73 12.24 -11.76
N LEU A 173 -6.46 11.23 -11.27
CA LEU A 173 -6.63 10.98 -9.84
C LEU A 173 -5.29 10.74 -9.14
N LEU A 174 -4.42 9.90 -9.71
CA LEU A 174 -3.08 9.66 -9.16
C LEU A 174 -2.24 10.94 -9.12
N PHE A 175 -2.32 11.76 -10.18
CA PHE A 175 -1.60 13.02 -10.22
C PHE A 175 -2.07 14.00 -9.15
N ILE A 176 -3.39 14.14 -8.95
CA ILE A 176 -3.97 14.97 -7.89
C ILE A 176 -3.50 14.50 -6.51
N VAL A 177 -3.55 13.19 -6.25
CA VAL A 177 -3.09 12.63 -4.96
C VAL A 177 -1.59 12.86 -4.78
N ALA A 178 -0.77 12.70 -5.82
CA ALA A 178 0.66 12.98 -5.76
C ALA A 178 0.96 14.44 -5.41
N VAL A 179 0.24 15.39 -6.02
CA VAL A 179 0.35 16.82 -5.69
C VAL A 179 -0.09 17.08 -4.25
N ALA A 180 -1.21 16.49 -3.81
CA ALA A 180 -1.69 16.65 -2.44
C ALA A 180 -0.69 16.14 -1.39
N VAL A 181 -0.02 15.01 -1.66
CA VAL A 181 1.06 14.49 -0.81
C VAL A 181 2.29 15.41 -0.83
N ALA A 182 2.62 15.99 -1.99
CA ALA A 182 3.73 16.93 -2.12
C ALA A 182 3.52 18.25 -1.35
N MET A 183 2.27 18.66 -1.11
CA MET A 183 1.94 19.89 -0.36
C MET A 183 2.22 19.80 1.15
N GLY A 184 2.51 18.60 1.70
CA GLY A 184 3.10 18.44 3.02
C GLY A 184 2.41 17.42 3.94
N SER A 185 3.23 16.75 4.76
CA SER A 185 2.81 15.64 5.63
C SER A 185 1.77 15.99 6.68
N LYS A 186 1.78 17.23 7.21
CA LYS A 186 0.81 17.68 8.22
C LYS A 186 -0.59 17.90 7.63
N PHE A 187 -0.66 18.43 6.40
CA PHE A 187 -1.91 18.55 5.66
C PHE A 187 -2.44 17.16 5.28
N SER A 188 -1.55 16.29 4.78
CA SER A 188 -1.89 14.90 4.42
C SER A 188 -2.43 14.10 5.61
N ALA A 189 -1.86 14.25 6.81
CA ALA A 189 -2.34 13.55 8.00
C ALA A 189 -3.76 14.00 8.40
N ASN A 190 -4.04 15.30 8.39
CA ASN A 190 -5.36 15.83 8.71
C ASN A 190 -6.42 15.37 7.69
N VAL A 191 -6.11 15.43 6.39
CA VAL A 191 -7.01 14.96 5.33
C VAL A 191 -7.28 13.47 5.48
N ASN A 192 -6.25 12.67 5.79
CA ASN A 192 -6.42 11.25 6.02
C ASN A 192 -7.32 10.95 7.22
N THR A 193 -7.13 11.63 8.36
CA THR A 193 -7.99 11.44 9.54
C THR A 193 -9.45 11.76 9.22
N SER A 194 -9.73 12.85 8.49
CA SER A 194 -11.09 13.17 8.03
C SER A 194 -11.68 12.09 7.12
N PHE A 195 -10.90 11.55 6.19
CA PHE A 195 -11.35 10.51 5.26
C PHE A 195 -11.71 9.22 6.00
N VAL A 196 -10.93 8.86 7.02
CA VAL A 196 -11.16 7.66 7.83
C VAL A 196 -12.42 7.78 8.67
N VAL A 197 -12.65 8.94 9.30
CA VAL A 197 -13.88 9.22 10.05
C VAL A 197 -15.10 9.11 9.12
N LEU A 198 -14.99 9.63 7.90
CA LEU A 198 -16.06 9.53 6.90
C LEU A 198 -16.31 8.07 6.47
N ASN A 199 -15.26 7.31 6.17
CA ASN A 199 -15.39 5.89 5.82
C ASN A 199 -16.04 5.07 6.95
N LEU A 200 -15.65 5.31 8.20
CA LEU A 200 -16.25 4.65 9.36
C LEU A 200 -17.73 5.03 9.54
N ALA A 201 -18.09 6.30 9.31
CA ALA A 201 -19.48 6.75 9.37
C ALA A 201 -20.34 6.09 8.27
N VAL A 202 -19.84 6.03 7.04
CA VAL A 202 -20.51 5.33 5.92
C VAL A 202 -20.74 3.87 6.27
N CYS A 203 -19.72 3.13 6.71
CA CYS A 203 -19.88 1.74 7.11
C CYS A 203 -20.91 1.53 8.23
N ASN A 204 -21.10 2.50 9.12
CA ASN A 204 -22.07 2.41 10.21
C ASN A 204 -23.51 2.72 9.74
N ILE A 205 -23.67 3.55 8.69
CA ILE A 205 -24.97 3.88 8.09
C ILE A 205 -25.48 2.74 7.20
N TYR A 206 -24.60 2.02 6.50
CA TYR A 206 -24.95 0.89 5.62
C TYR A 206 -25.14 -0.45 6.37
N LYS A 207 -25.38 -0.39 7.68
CA LYS A 207 -25.61 -1.57 8.52
C LYS A 207 -27.09 -1.97 8.54
#